data_AF-A0A350MRY9-F1
#
_entry.id   AF-A0A350MRY9-F1
#
_cell.length_a   1.000
_cell.length_b   1.000
_cell.length_c   1.000
_cell.angle_alpha   90.00
_cell.angle_beta   90.00
_cell.angle_gamma   90.00
#
_symmetry.space_group_name_H-M   'P 1'
#
loop_
_entity.id
_entity.type
_entity.pdbx_description
1 polymer ?
#
loop_
_entity_poly.entity_id
_entity_poly.type
_entity_poly.pdbx_seq_one_letter_code
_entity_poly.pdbx_strand_id
1 'polypeptide(L)'
;MDDKKKFVDYLNENASRYGCFFVHPGIKAVLSGDFSKLPEHPSDDDWRVLALMVDGYALSEQLGLGELGDYLTKQVLPQYLESGLLPDKSLELWIFLFGMQRREHWIGRPLEGKDKEAVREIYSKLRQRLQDPKKVNVMINSLRIDDYEIS
;
A
#
# COMPACT_ATOMS: atom_id res chain seq x y z
N MET A 1 1.64 12.47 -18.78
CA MET A 1 1.81 11.10 -19.33
C MET A 1 3.07 10.44 -18.78
N ASP A 2 4.06 11.23 -18.38
CA ASP A 2 5.30 10.76 -17.76
C ASP A 2 5.10 10.20 -16.34
N ASP A 3 4.32 10.88 -15.49
CA ASP A 3 4.13 10.50 -14.07
C ASP A 3 3.51 9.12 -13.87
N LYS A 4 2.53 8.74 -14.72
CA LYS A 4 1.94 7.40 -14.65
C LYS A 4 2.96 6.32 -14.99
N LYS A 5 3.81 6.56 -15.99
CA LYS A 5 4.86 5.62 -16.38
C LYS A 5 5.90 5.51 -15.27
N LYS A 6 6.39 6.64 -14.75
CA LYS A 6 7.31 6.69 -13.61
C LYS A 6 6.75 5.97 -12.39
N PHE A 7 5.46 6.14 -12.09
CA PHE A 7 4.83 5.45 -10.97
C PHE A 7 4.79 3.94 -11.19
N VAL A 8 4.42 3.50 -12.38
CA VAL A 8 4.43 2.07 -12.72
C VAL A 8 5.85 1.51 -12.67
N ASP A 9 6.84 2.23 -13.17
CA ASP A 9 8.26 1.85 -13.11
C ASP A 9 8.69 1.68 -11.63
N TYR A 10 8.35 2.64 -10.76
CA TYR A 10 8.56 2.57 -9.30
C TYR A 10 7.89 1.34 -8.66
N LEU A 11 6.64 1.02 -9.02
CA LEU A 11 5.96 -0.17 -8.48
C LEU A 11 6.65 -1.47 -8.91
N ASN A 12 7.12 -1.53 -10.16
CA ASN A 12 7.84 -2.69 -10.69
C ASN A 12 9.19 -2.90 -10.00
N GLU A 13 9.95 -1.81 -9.79
CA GLU A 13 11.22 -1.86 -9.08
C GLU A 13 11.05 -2.42 -7.67
N ASN A 14 10.06 -1.93 -6.91
CA ASN A 14 9.78 -2.45 -5.58
C ASN A 14 9.31 -3.91 -5.61
N ALA A 15 8.38 -4.26 -6.49
CA ALA A 15 7.86 -5.63 -6.59
C ALA A 15 8.96 -6.65 -6.96
N SER A 16 9.95 -6.25 -7.78
CA SER A 16 11.06 -7.11 -8.19
C SER A 16 11.92 -7.58 -7.00
N ARG A 17 11.99 -6.79 -5.93
CA ARG A 17 12.78 -7.10 -4.72
C ARG A 17 12.19 -8.24 -3.90
N TYR A 18 10.92 -8.56 -4.09
CA TYR A 18 10.17 -9.47 -3.20
C TYR A 18 9.69 -10.77 -3.86
N GLY A 19 9.96 -10.97 -5.16
CA GLY A 19 9.66 -12.23 -5.86
C GLY A 19 8.18 -12.62 -5.85
N CYS A 20 7.37 -12.03 -6.74
CA CYS A 20 5.92 -12.26 -6.82
C CYS A 20 5.54 -13.56 -7.55
N PHE A 21 5.92 -14.71 -7.00
CA PHE A 21 5.53 -16.01 -7.54
C PHE A 21 4.20 -16.43 -6.88
N PHE A 22 3.14 -16.53 -7.69
CA PHE A 22 1.78 -16.97 -7.28
C PHE A 22 0.86 -15.96 -6.57
N VAL A 23 0.64 -14.80 -7.17
CA VAL A 23 -0.45 -13.88 -6.78
C VAL A 23 -1.57 -13.79 -7.81
N HIS A 24 -2.75 -13.40 -7.35
CA HIS A 24 -3.93 -13.17 -8.17
C HIS A 24 -3.61 -12.25 -9.38
N PRO A 25 -4.13 -12.55 -10.59
CA PRO A 25 -3.82 -11.77 -11.80
C PRO A 25 -4.10 -10.27 -11.65
N GLY A 26 -5.13 -9.92 -10.88
CA GLY A 26 -5.47 -8.54 -10.55
C GLY A 26 -4.43 -7.79 -9.73
N ILE A 27 -3.67 -8.48 -8.87
CA ILE A 27 -2.52 -7.90 -8.18
C ILE A 27 -1.40 -7.64 -9.19
N LYS A 28 -1.11 -8.60 -10.09
CA LYS A 28 -0.12 -8.41 -11.14
C LYS A 28 -0.46 -7.26 -12.10
N ALA A 29 -1.75 -7.04 -12.37
CA ALA A 29 -2.22 -5.95 -13.23
C ALA A 29 -1.87 -4.55 -12.70
N VAL A 30 -1.65 -4.40 -11.39
CA VAL A 30 -1.17 -3.14 -10.80
C VAL A 30 0.20 -2.74 -11.36
N LEU A 31 1.05 -3.73 -11.70
CA LEU A 31 2.37 -3.51 -12.29
C LEU A 31 2.33 -3.06 -13.76
N SER A 32 1.14 -3.06 -14.40
CA SER A 32 0.91 -2.38 -15.68
C SER A 32 0.06 -1.11 -15.52
N GLY A 33 -0.20 -0.69 -14.28
CA GLY A 33 -1.03 0.47 -13.96
C GLY A 33 -2.53 0.24 -14.16
N ASP A 34 -2.98 -1.02 -14.22
CA ASP A 34 -4.40 -1.38 -14.21
C ASP A 34 -4.84 -1.81 -12.80
N PHE A 35 -5.42 -0.85 -12.09
CA PHE A 35 -5.95 -1.04 -10.74
C PHE A 35 -7.39 -1.57 -10.72
N SER A 36 -8.07 -1.62 -11.86
CA SER A 36 -9.50 -2.00 -11.94
C SER A 36 -9.73 -3.49 -11.62
N LYS A 37 -8.68 -4.29 -11.75
CA LYS A 37 -8.69 -5.76 -11.61
C LYS A 37 -8.40 -6.25 -10.21
N LEU A 38 -8.14 -5.36 -9.24
CA LEU A 38 -7.88 -5.75 -7.85
C LEU A 38 -9.01 -6.66 -7.32
N PRO A 39 -8.68 -7.84 -6.73
CA PRO A 39 -9.69 -8.77 -6.23
C PRO A 39 -10.48 -8.16 -5.07
N GLU A 40 -11.78 -8.43 -5.00
CA GLU A 40 -12.62 -7.98 -3.86
C GLU A 40 -12.23 -8.68 -2.55
N HIS A 41 -11.87 -9.97 -2.65
CA HIS A 41 -11.44 -10.80 -1.55
C HIS A 41 -10.01 -11.30 -1.82
N PRO A 42 -8.97 -10.54 -1.43
CA PRO A 42 -7.59 -10.96 -1.60
C PRO A 42 -7.29 -12.14 -0.66
N SER A 43 -6.42 -13.05 -1.10
CA SER A 43 -5.76 -13.97 -0.18
C SER A 43 -4.77 -13.22 0.73
N ASP A 44 -4.24 -13.91 1.74
CA ASP A 44 -3.22 -13.32 2.60
C ASP A 44 -1.96 -12.95 1.80
N ASP A 45 -1.60 -13.72 0.76
CA ASP A 45 -0.44 -13.40 -0.09
C ASP A 45 -0.72 -12.24 -1.05
N ASP A 46 -1.96 -12.10 -1.53
CA ASP A 46 -2.34 -11.03 -2.45
C ASP A 46 -2.17 -9.64 -1.82
N TRP A 47 -2.66 -9.44 -0.59
CA TRP A 47 -2.53 -8.14 0.05
C TRP A 47 -1.09 -7.85 0.47
N ARG A 48 -0.34 -8.86 0.92
CA ARG A 48 1.08 -8.72 1.30
C ARG A 48 1.91 -8.27 0.11
N VAL A 49 1.70 -8.89 -1.04
CA VAL A 49 2.41 -8.53 -2.27
C VAL A 49 2.02 -7.14 -2.73
N LEU A 50 0.72 -6.81 -2.74
CA LEU A 50 0.28 -5.45 -3.06
C LEU A 50 0.95 -4.42 -2.14
N ALA A 51 0.98 -4.69 -0.83
CA ALA A 51 1.58 -3.83 0.17
C ALA A 51 3.05 -3.50 -0.14
N LEU A 52 3.81 -4.49 -0.59
CA LEU A 52 5.24 -4.40 -0.90
C LEU A 52 5.56 -3.74 -2.25
N MET A 53 4.56 -3.39 -3.07
CA MET A 53 4.79 -2.66 -4.32
C MET A 53 5.17 -1.19 -4.08
N VAL A 54 5.01 -0.69 -2.86
CA VAL A 54 5.47 0.63 -2.44
C VAL A 54 6.54 0.49 -1.38
N ASP A 55 7.49 1.42 -1.36
CA ASP A 55 8.40 1.63 -0.25
C ASP A 55 7.72 2.50 0.81
N GLY A 56 7.01 1.85 1.73
CA GLY A 56 6.29 2.57 2.79
C GLY A 56 7.20 3.30 3.78
N TYR A 57 8.49 2.95 3.87
CA TYR A 57 9.44 3.69 4.71
C TYR A 57 9.74 5.05 4.07
N ALA A 58 10.18 5.04 2.81
CA ALA A 58 10.49 6.27 2.07
C ALA A 58 9.25 7.18 1.94
N LEU A 59 8.10 6.60 1.59
CA LEU A 59 6.87 7.36 1.42
C LEU A 59 6.36 7.99 2.72
N SER A 60 6.51 7.31 3.85
CA SER A 60 6.08 7.86 5.15
C SER A 60 6.87 9.13 5.50
N GLU A 61 8.19 9.10 5.30
CA GLU A 61 9.06 10.25 5.54
C GLU A 61 8.73 11.43 4.61
N GLN A 62 8.63 11.18 3.30
CA GLN A 62 8.39 12.22 2.30
C GLN A 62 7.03 12.88 2.42
N LEU A 63 6.00 12.12 2.81
CA LEU A 63 4.65 12.67 3.04
C LEU A 63 4.53 13.38 4.40
N GLY A 64 5.61 13.45 5.19
CA GLY A 64 5.63 14.08 6.50
C GLY A 64 4.82 13.32 7.55
N LEU A 65 4.62 12.00 7.37
CA LEU A 65 3.90 11.14 8.31
C LEU A 65 4.80 10.69 9.48
N GLY A 66 6.12 10.86 9.32
CA GLY A 66 7.13 10.48 10.30
C GLY A 66 7.68 9.07 10.06
N GLU A 67 8.33 8.51 11.08
CA GLU A 67 8.83 7.13 11.04
C GLU A 67 7.65 6.15 10.94
N LEU A 68 7.79 5.15 10.06
CA LEU A 68 6.69 4.25 9.70
C LEU A 68 6.14 3.47 10.91
N GLY A 69 7.02 2.96 11.77
CA GLY A 69 6.64 2.25 12.99
C GLY A 69 5.81 3.12 13.93
N ASP A 70 6.24 4.35 14.17
CA ASP A 70 5.50 5.34 14.97
C ASP A 70 4.18 5.76 14.31
N TYR A 71 4.18 6.04 13.01
CA TYR A 71 2.97 6.33 12.25
C TYR A 71 1.94 5.19 12.39
N LEU A 72 2.38 3.94 12.20
CA LEU A 72 1.52 2.78 12.33
C LEU A 72 1.03 2.58 13.77
N THR A 73 1.95 2.49 14.73
CA THR A 73 1.66 1.99 16.09
C THR A 73 1.19 3.05 17.06
N LYS A 74 1.48 4.33 16.84
CA LYS A 74 1.09 5.42 17.74
C LYS A 74 -0.02 6.29 17.16
N GLN A 75 -0.24 6.26 15.84
CA GLN A 75 -1.23 7.12 15.21
C GLN A 75 -2.36 6.30 14.59
N VAL A 76 -2.12 5.64 13.46
CA VAL A 76 -3.23 5.19 12.63
C VAL A 76 -3.89 3.91 13.16
N LEU A 77 -3.12 2.91 13.60
CA LEU A 77 -3.71 1.69 14.14
C LEU A 77 -4.48 1.96 15.43
N PRO A 78 -3.94 2.71 16.43
CA PRO A 78 -4.73 3.09 17.60
C PRO A 78 -6.01 3.85 17.24
N GLN A 79 -5.92 4.85 16.35
CA GLN A 79 -7.09 5.62 15.92
C GLN A 79 -8.15 4.72 15.29
N TYR A 80 -7.75 3.79 14.43
CA TYR A 80 -8.66 2.81 13.85
C TYR A 80 -9.30 1.92 14.90
N LEU A 81 -8.50 1.38 15.83
CA LEU A 81 -9.01 0.49 16.89
C LEU A 81 -9.95 1.19 17.87
N GLU A 82 -9.78 2.49 18.08
CA GLU A 82 -10.61 3.31 18.98
C GLU A 82 -11.88 3.84 18.30
N SER A 83 -11.76 4.33 17.06
CA SER A 83 -12.81 5.12 16.40
C SER A 83 -13.32 4.54 15.07
N GLY A 84 -12.69 3.50 14.55
CA GLY A 84 -12.95 2.96 13.20
C GLY A 84 -12.51 3.89 12.07
N LEU A 85 -11.83 5.00 12.37
CA LEU A 85 -11.37 5.94 11.35
C LEU A 85 -10.12 5.42 10.64
N LEU A 86 -10.15 5.50 9.31
CA LEU A 86 -9.05 5.14 8.42
C LEU A 86 -8.57 6.34 7.63
N PRO A 87 -7.29 6.38 7.21
CA PRO A 87 -6.77 7.44 6.36
C PRO A 87 -7.62 7.69 5.11
N ASP A 88 -7.60 8.94 4.68
CA ASP A 88 -8.37 9.41 3.52
C ASP A 88 -7.52 9.65 2.28
N LYS A 89 -6.22 9.31 2.29
CA LYS A 89 -5.40 9.32 1.08
C LYS A 89 -5.04 7.89 0.69
N SER A 90 -5.05 7.61 -0.61
CA SER A 90 -4.73 6.27 -1.12
C SER A 90 -3.31 5.84 -0.75
N LEU A 91 -2.34 6.77 -0.79
CA LEU A 91 -0.96 6.47 -0.35
C LEU A 91 -0.88 6.18 1.14
N GLU A 92 -1.55 6.94 1.99
CA GLU A 92 -1.56 6.68 3.44
C GLU A 92 -2.16 5.30 3.76
N LEU A 93 -3.22 4.90 3.05
CA LEU A 93 -3.77 3.54 3.15
C LEU A 93 -2.78 2.46 2.67
N TRP A 94 -2.05 2.73 1.59
CA TRP A 94 -1.05 1.79 1.06
C TRP A 94 0.17 1.67 1.99
N ILE A 95 0.63 2.78 2.56
CA ILE A 95 1.70 2.85 3.56
C ILE A 95 1.29 2.10 4.82
N PHE A 96 0.04 2.24 5.27
CA PHE A 96 -0.46 1.42 6.38
C PHE A 96 -0.39 -0.06 6.03
N LEU A 97 -0.89 -0.46 4.86
CA LEU A 97 -0.87 -1.86 4.43
C LEU A 97 0.56 -2.41 4.39
N PHE A 98 1.52 -1.62 3.91
CA PHE A 98 2.96 -1.92 3.97
C PHE A 98 3.44 -2.09 5.41
N GLY A 99 3.11 -1.16 6.31
CA GLY A 99 3.45 -1.25 7.74
C GLY A 99 2.94 -2.53 8.40
N MET A 100 1.71 -2.95 8.10
CA MET A 100 1.15 -4.21 8.60
C MET A 100 1.86 -5.43 8.02
N GLN A 101 2.23 -5.39 6.74
CA GLN A 101 3.05 -6.44 6.12
C GLN A 101 4.40 -6.56 6.83
N ARG A 102 5.09 -5.44 7.08
CA ARG A 102 6.36 -5.43 7.80
C ARG A 102 6.19 -5.96 9.21
N ARG A 103 5.14 -5.53 9.92
CA ARG A 103 4.85 -6.01 11.28
C ARG A 103 4.65 -7.53 11.31
N GLU A 104 3.88 -8.09 10.38
CA GLU A 104 3.70 -9.55 10.27
C GLU A 104 5.04 -10.26 10.02
N HIS A 105 5.85 -9.74 9.09
CA HIS A 105 7.16 -10.28 8.79
C HIS A 105 8.10 -10.26 10.01
N TRP A 106 8.18 -9.14 10.74
CA TRP A 106 9.06 -9.00 11.90
C TRP A 106 8.61 -9.82 13.10
N ILE A 107 7.30 -10.00 13.30
CA ILE A 107 6.76 -10.87 14.36
C ILE A 107 6.94 -12.36 13.97
N GLY A 108 7.02 -12.67 12.67
CA GLY A 108 7.25 -14.03 12.18
C GLY A 108 6.02 -14.94 12.28
N ARG A 109 4.82 -14.37 12.42
CA ARG A 109 3.55 -15.11 12.44
C ARG A 109 2.42 -14.30 11.79
N PRO A 110 1.38 -14.96 11.26
CA PRO A 110 0.24 -14.27 10.64
C PRO A 110 -0.43 -13.27 11.58
N LEU A 111 -0.99 -12.20 11.01
CA LEU A 111 -1.87 -11.30 11.74
C LEU A 111 -3.17 -12.00 12.13
N GLU A 112 -3.70 -11.68 13.31
CA GLU A 112 -4.92 -12.27 13.87
C GLU A 112 -5.80 -11.20 14.51
N GLY A 113 -7.07 -11.56 14.77
CA GLY A 113 -8.04 -10.69 15.44
C GLY A 113 -8.17 -9.32 14.78
N LYS A 114 -8.17 -8.27 15.61
CA LYS A 114 -8.38 -6.88 15.17
C LYS A 114 -7.34 -6.38 14.17
N ASP A 115 -6.10 -6.87 14.24
CA ASP A 115 -5.05 -6.50 13.28
C ASP A 115 -5.38 -7.04 11.88
N LYS A 116 -5.92 -8.27 11.80
CA LYS A 116 -6.36 -8.88 10.52
C LYS A 116 -7.62 -8.19 9.98
N GLU A 117 -8.53 -7.77 10.86
CA GLU A 117 -9.71 -6.98 10.49
C GLU A 117 -9.30 -5.62 9.91
N ALA A 118 -8.35 -4.92 10.56
CA ALA A 118 -7.80 -3.66 10.07
C ALA A 118 -7.24 -3.78 8.65
N VAL A 119 -6.43 -4.82 8.39
CA VAL A 119 -5.87 -5.08 7.05
C VAL A 119 -6.98 -5.27 6.00
N ARG A 120 -8.03 -6.02 6.33
CA ARG A 120 -9.16 -6.26 5.39
C ARG A 120 -9.89 -4.97 5.06
N GLU A 121 -10.16 -4.12 6.06
CA GLU A 121 -10.85 -2.85 5.84
C GLU A 121 -10.00 -1.84 5.07
N ILE A 122 -8.70 -1.76 5.40
CA ILE A 122 -7.75 -0.90 4.69
C ILE A 122 -7.62 -1.32 3.24
N TYR A 123 -7.45 -2.63 2.99
CA TYR A 123 -7.41 -3.15 1.63
C TYR A 123 -8.70 -2.80 0.88
N SER A 124 -9.86 -3.01 1.49
CA SER A 124 -11.16 -2.70 0.88
C SER A 124 -11.27 -1.22 0.52
N LYS A 125 -10.94 -0.31 1.45
CA LYS A 125 -10.97 1.15 1.22
C LYS A 125 -9.95 1.57 0.16
N LEU A 126 -8.75 1.00 0.17
CA LEU A 126 -7.71 1.24 -0.84
C LEU A 126 -8.20 0.79 -2.22
N ARG A 127 -8.71 -0.45 -2.34
CA ARG A 127 -9.26 -0.99 -3.59
C ARG A 127 -10.35 -0.08 -4.16
N GLN A 128 -11.34 0.31 -3.35
CA GLN A 128 -12.41 1.20 -3.79
C GLN A 128 -11.88 2.52 -4.34
N ARG A 129 -10.81 3.06 -3.75
CA ARG A 129 -10.16 4.30 -4.24
C ARG A 129 -9.37 4.06 -5.51
N LEU A 130 -8.66 2.95 -5.61
CA LEU A 130 -7.86 2.60 -6.78
C LEU A 130 -8.71 2.19 -7.98
N GLN A 131 -9.98 1.86 -7.78
CA GLN A 131 -10.95 1.64 -8.86
C GLN A 131 -11.47 2.93 -9.51
N ASP A 132 -11.26 4.10 -8.89
CA ASP A 132 -11.62 5.39 -9.44
C ASP A 132 -10.42 6.02 -10.17
N PRO A 133 -10.45 6.15 -11.51
CA PRO A 133 -9.34 6.72 -12.28
C PRO A 133 -8.95 8.13 -11.84
N LYS A 134 -9.89 8.95 -11.34
CA LYS A 134 -9.58 10.30 -10.84
C LYS A 134 -8.72 10.22 -9.58
N LYS A 135 -9.07 9.34 -8.64
CA LYS A 135 -8.31 9.13 -7.41
C LYS A 135 -6.94 8.53 -7.68
N VAL A 136 -6.83 7.63 -8.66
CA VAL A 136 -5.54 7.10 -9.12
C VAL A 136 -4.66 8.21 -9.68
N ASN A 137 -5.20 9.09 -10.54
CA ASN A 137 -4.43 10.23 -11.06
C ASN A 137 -3.99 11.19 -9.95
N VAL A 138 -4.85 11.49 -8.97
CA VAL A 138 -4.48 12.31 -7.80
C VAL A 138 -3.36 11.65 -7.00
N MET A 139 -3.43 10.34 -6.79
CA MET A 139 -2.39 9.57 -6.09
C MET A 139 -1.06 9.62 -6.83
N ILE A 140 -1.05 9.34 -8.13
CA ILE A 140 0.15 9.36 -8.97
C ILE A 140 0.79 10.76 -8.94
N ASN A 141 0.00 11.81 -9.11
CA ASN A 141 0.50 13.18 -9.16
C ASN A 141 0.93 13.72 -7.78
N SER A 142 0.48 13.09 -6.68
CA SER A 142 0.92 13.45 -5.33
C SER A 142 2.35 12.99 -5.03
N LEU A 143 2.85 12.04 -5.81
CA LEU A 143 4.26 11.67 -5.83
C LEU A 143 4.93 12.52 -6.91
N ARG A 144 5.71 13.52 -6.51
CA ARG A 144 6.62 14.18 -7.46
C ARG A 144 7.79 13.24 -7.71
N ILE A 145 7.61 12.24 -8.58
CA ILE A 145 8.56 11.12 -8.73
C ILE A 145 9.98 11.57 -9.12
N ASP A 146 10.15 12.80 -9.63
CA ASP A 146 11.46 13.42 -9.83
C ASP A 146 12.29 13.58 -8.54
N ASP A 147 11.66 13.58 -7.36
CA ASP A 147 12.33 13.65 -6.05
C ASP A 147 12.84 12.26 -5.56
N TYR A 148 12.75 11.22 -6.40
CA TYR A 148 12.91 9.80 -6.02
C TYR A 148 14.00 9.07 -6.78
N GLU A 149 14.93 9.77 -7.47
CA GLU A 149 16.14 9.11 -7.98
C GLU A 149 16.94 8.54 -6.80
N ILE A 150 16.86 7.21 -6.65
CA ILE A 150 17.63 6.45 -5.68
C ILE A 150 19.09 6.46 -6.18
N SER A 151 19.95 7.13 -5.42
CA SER A 151 21.41 7.09 -5.56
C SER A 151 21.98 5.68 -5.38
#